data_AF-A0A9D8EG41-F1
#
_entry.id   AF-A0A9D8EG41-F1
#
_cell.length_a   1.000
_cell.length_b   1.000
_cell.length_c   1.000
_cell.angle_alpha   90.00
_cell.angle_beta   90.00
_cell.angle_gamma   90.00
#
_symmetry.space_group_name_H-M   'P 1'
#
loop_
_entity.id
_entity.type
_entity.pdbx_description
1 polymer ?
#
loop_
_entity_poly.entity_id
_entity_poly.type
_entity_poly.pdbx_seq_one_letter_code
_entity_poly.pdbx_strand_id
1 'polypeptide(L)'
;MKILLISDKIIEHIYSVSIEERFKDIDFIISCGDLPNYYLDFIVSTLNKPLFYVMGNHNNDRTYTENGIKCAHPEGCVNLDNKIIDYKGILLMGFEGSMKYSGQQCQYTEMQMKWKIMKMMPHLYITKLFKKRFVDILVTHAPPAGIHDAGDLCHRGFKSFNNFIKRYRPKYLVHGHMHLYGTNNIWLKKVGDTKVINAYGYRIVKI
;
A
#
# COMPACT_ATOMS: atom_id res chain seq x y z
N MET A 1 -17.32 3.67 -5.81
CA MET A 1 -16.70 4.23 -4.58
C MET A 1 -15.49 5.07 -4.96
N LYS A 2 -15.15 6.11 -4.19
CA LYS A 2 -13.99 6.99 -4.41
C LYS A 2 -12.94 6.77 -3.32
N ILE A 3 -11.71 6.50 -3.74
CA ILE A 3 -10.60 6.13 -2.85
C ILE A 3 -9.50 7.18 -2.96
N LEU A 4 -8.99 7.65 -1.82
CA LEU A 4 -7.76 8.44 -1.75
C LEU A 4 -6.57 7.50 -1.55
N LEU A 5 -5.61 7.56 -2.45
CA LEU A 5 -4.35 6.83 -2.38
C LEU A 5 -3.25 7.84 -2.01
N ILE A 6 -2.39 7.52 -1.05
CA ILE A 6 -1.26 8.36 -0.61
C ILE A 6 0.00 7.52 -0.39
N SER A 7 1.18 8.09 -0.64
CA SER A 7 2.46 7.41 -0.40
C SER A 7 3.66 8.34 -0.48
N ASP A 8 4.73 8.04 0.28
CA ASP A 8 6.12 8.56 0.21
C ASP A 8 6.34 10.08 0.40
N LYS A 9 5.33 10.91 0.15
CA LYS A 9 5.44 12.36 0.18
C LYS A 9 4.26 12.97 0.94
N ILE A 10 4.58 13.72 1.98
CA ILE A 10 3.62 14.61 2.63
C ILE A 10 3.21 15.68 1.65
N ILE A 11 1.90 15.84 1.47
CA ILE A 11 1.33 16.85 0.60
C ILE A 11 0.72 17.93 1.49
N GLU A 12 1.28 19.13 1.46
CA GLU A 12 0.91 20.23 2.37
C GLU A 12 -0.58 20.55 2.34
N HIS A 13 -1.22 20.53 1.17
CA HIS A 13 -2.65 20.79 1.07
C HIS A 13 -3.53 19.66 1.60
N ILE A 14 -3.01 18.43 1.67
CA ILE A 14 -3.64 17.33 2.40
C ILE A 14 -3.41 17.53 3.89
N TYR A 15 -2.22 18.00 4.30
CA TYR A 15 -1.94 18.42 5.67
C TYR A 15 -2.50 19.81 6.00
N SER A 16 -3.78 20.03 5.72
CA SER A 16 -4.46 21.29 6.00
C SER A 16 -5.88 21.05 6.48
N VAL A 17 -6.45 22.00 7.24
CA VAL A 17 -7.84 21.92 7.72
C VAL A 17 -8.83 21.85 6.54
N SER A 18 -8.47 22.38 5.37
CA SER A 18 -9.29 22.31 4.15
C SER A 18 -9.40 20.90 3.53
N ILE A 19 -8.71 19.91 4.09
CA ILE A 19 -8.76 18.52 3.62
C ILE A 19 -10.19 17.98 3.62
N GLU A 20 -11.00 18.34 4.62
CA GLU A 20 -12.38 17.86 4.74
C GLU A 20 -13.22 18.30 3.54
N GLU A 21 -13.17 19.57 3.17
CA GLU A 21 -13.93 20.08 2.02
C GLU A 21 -13.48 19.46 0.69
N ARG A 22 -12.15 19.29 0.52
CA ARG A 22 -11.54 18.77 -0.72
C ARG A 22 -11.82 17.29 -0.93
N PHE A 23 -11.91 16.52 0.15
CA PHE A 23 -11.93 15.06 0.13
C PHE A 23 -13.19 14.47 0.80
N LYS A 24 -14.23 15.29 1.04
CA LYS A 24 -15.51 14.87 1.65
C LYS A 24 -16.17 13.68 0.97
N ASP A 25 -16.00 13.56 -0.34
CA ASP A 25 -16.64 12.55 -1.19
C ASP A 25 -15.83 11.24 -1.28
N ILE A 26 -14.73 11.12 -0.55
CA ILE A 26 -13.99 9.87 -0.42
C ILE A 26 -14.67 8.92 0.56
N ASP A 27 -14.68 7.65 0.17
CA ASP A 27 -15.22 6.56 0.96
C ASP A 27 -14.20 6.04 1.99
N PHE A 28 -12.93 5.91 1.59
CA PHE A 28 -11.82 5.45 2.44
C PHE A 28 -10.45 5.81 1.83
N ILE A 29 -9.40 5.71 2.64
CA ILE A 29 -8.01 6.03 2.28
C ILE A 29 -7.17 4.74 2.23
N ILE A 30 -6.22 4.68 1.30
CA ILE A 30 -5.14 3.69 1.27
C ILE A 30 -3.80 4.43 1.32
N SER A 31 -2.95 4.06 2.28
CA SER A 31 -1.54 4.47 2.34
C SER A 31 -0.63 3.33 1.90
N CYS A 32 0.26 3.59 0.94
CA CYS A 32 1.25 2.64 0.45
C CYS A 32 2.60 2.74 1.18
N GLY A 33 2.71 3.49 2.28
CA GLY A 33 3.90 3.53 3.12
C GLY A 33 4.77 4.78 2.94
N ASP A 34 5.87 4.81 3.69
CA ASP A 34 6.84 5.93 3.79
C ASP A 34 6.18 7.29 4.03
N LEU A 35 5.18 7.29 4.91
CA LEU A 35 4.55 8.49 5.45
C LEU A 35 4.64 8.44 6.97
N PRO A 36 4.98 9.56 7.64
CA PRO A 36 5.01 9.61 9.09
C PRO A 36 3.65 9.31 9.72
N ASN A 37 3.65 8.70 10.90
CA ASN A 37 2.44 8.31 11.61
C ASN A 37 1.56 9.53 11.92
N TYR A 38 2.15 10.64 12.36
CA TYR A 38 1.40 11.87 12.65
C TYR A 38 0.59 12.38 11.45
N TYR A 39 1.06 12.11 10.23
CA TYR A 39 0.37 12.53 9.02
C TYR A 39 -0.84 11.63 8.74
N LEU A 40 -0.70 10.32 8.96
CA LEU A 40 -1.81 9.36 8.84
C LEU A 40 -2.85 9.58 9.94
N ASP A 41 -2.40 9.82 11.17
CA ASP A 41 -3.23 10.14 12.33
C ASP A 41 -4.05 11.42 12.06
N PHE A 42 -3.41 12.47 11.56
CA PHE A 42 -4.10 13.70 11.15
C PHE A 42 -5.19 13.41 10.10
N ILE A 43 -4.85 12.67 9.03
CA ILE A 43 -5.81 12.38 7.95
C ILE A 43 -7.02 11.60 8.48
N VAL A 44 -6.79 10.54 9.27
CA VAL A 44 -7.88 9.71 9.79
C VAL A 44 -8.74 10.49 10.78
N SER A 45 -8.15 11.33 11.63
CA SER A 45 -8.89 12.15 12.59
C SER A 45 -9.68 13.27 11.91
N THR A 46 -9.12 13.94 10.91
CA THR A 46 -9.79 15.07 10.24
C THR A 46 -10.84 14.61 9.23
N LEU A 47 -10.57 13.58 8.43
CA LEU A 47 -11.56 13.09 7.46
C LEU A 47 -12.61 12.17 8.08
N ASN A 48 -12.30 11.56 9.23
CA ASN A 48 -13.13 10.55 9.87
C ASN A 48 -13.57 9.43 8.87
N LYS A 49 -12.61 9.00 8.03
CA LYS A 49 -12.79 7.92 7.06
C LYS A 49 -11.79 6.80 7.37
N PRO A 50 -12.15 5.53 7.14
CA PRO A 50 -11.21 4.43 7.35
C PRO A 50 -9.95 4.58 6.51
N LEU A 51 -8.79 4.38 7.15
CA LEU A 51 -7.48 4.40 6.51
C LEU A 51 -6.85 3.01 6.61
N PHE A 52 -6.58 2.41 5.46
CA PHE A 52 -5.86 1.14 5.35
C PHE A 52 -4.42 1.40 4.91
N TYR A 53 -3.44 0.75 5.51
CA TYR A 53 -2.05 1.02 5.18
C TYR A 53 -1.16 -0.22 5.14
N VAL A 54 -0.02 -0.08 4.47
CA VAL A 54 1.15 -0.95 4.63
C VAL A 54 2.35 -0.07 4.99
N MET A 55 3.32 -0.63 5.72
CA MET A 55 4.56 0.08 6.02
C MET A 55 5.44 0.16 4.78
N GLY A 56 6.20 1.25 4.67
CA GLY A 56 7.30 1.32 3.69
C GLY A 56 8.63 0.85 4.27
N ASN A 57 9.74 1.18 3.61
CA ASN A 57 11.09 0.83 4.09
C ASN A 57 11.80 1.93 4.87
N HIS A 58 11.24 3.13 4.94
CA HIS A 58 11.79 4.27 5.67
C HIS A 58 10.96 4.67 6.91
N ASN A 59 10.14 3.76 7.45
CA ASN A 59 9.38 4.05 8.67
C ASN A 59 10.31 4.12 9.90
N ASN A 60 10.79 5.32 10.18
CA ASN A 60 11.70 5.63 11.27
C ASN A 60 10.98 6.02 12.57
N ASP A 61 9.65 6.05 12.57
CA ASP A 61 8.87 6.42 13.75
C ASP A 61 9.04 5.36 14.84
N ARG A 62 9.50 5.83 15.99
CA ARG A 62 9.86 5.01 17.15
C ARG A 62 8.95 5.38 18.31
N THR A 63 8.28 4.40 18.88
CA THR A 63 7.57 4.54 20.15
C THR A 63 8.48 4.06 21.26
N TYR A 64 8.67 4.89 22.28
CA TYR A 64 9.35 4.50 23.51
C TYR A 64 8.34 3.78 24.41
N THR A 65 8.62 2.53 24.74
CA THR A 65 7.80 1.73 25.66
C THR A 65 8.64 1.32 26.87
N GLU A 66 8.01 0.92 27.97
CA GLU A 66 8.71 0.38 29.15
C GLU A 66 9.62 -0.81 28.79
N ASN A 67 9.28 -1.55 27.73
CA ASN A 67 10.03 -2.69 27.20
C ASN A 67 11.03 -2.30 26.08
N GLY A 68 11.38 -1.02 25.97
CA GLY A 68 12.32 -0.50 24.97
C GLY A 68 11.66 0.19 23.77
N ILE A 69 12.47 0.46 22.74
CA ILE A 69 12.03 1.18 21.54
C ILE A 69 11.35 0.21 20.57
N LYS A 70 10.10 0.49 20.20
CA LYS A 70 9.35 -0.26 19.18
C LYS A 70 9.08 0.60 17.96
N CYS A 71 8.84 -0.04 16.82
CA CYS A 71 8.31 0.67 15.66
C CYS A 71 6.91 1.17 15.97
N ALA A 72 6.70 2.46 15.77
CA ALA A 72 5.43 3.11 15.97
C ALA A 72 4.50 2.74 14.81
N HIS A 73 3.25 2.43 15.13
CA HIS A 73 2.17 2.29 14.15
C HIS A 73 1.24 3.51 14.26
N PRO A 74 0.67 3.99 13.14
CA PRO A 74 -0.35 5.03 13.18
C PRO A 74 -1.59 4.53 13.93
N GLU A 75 -2.20 5.43 14.70
CA GLU A 75 -3.42 5.18 15.47
C GLU A 75 -4.66 5.39 14.59
N GLY A 76 -5.75 4.68 14.90
CA GLY A 76 -6.99 4.76 14.10
C GLY A 76 -6.90 4.16 12.69
N CYS A 77 -5.74 3.66 12.28
CA CYS A 77 -5.47 3.09 10.96
C CYS A 77 -5.41 1.56 10.99
N VAL A 78 -5.74 0.90 9.88
CA VAL A 78 -5.75 -0.57 9.76
C VAL A 78 -4.57 -1.05 8.91
N ASN A 79 -3.61 -1.74 9.55
CA ASN A 79 -2.49 -2.35 8.84
C ASN A 79 -2.98 -3.58 8.04
N LEU A 80 -2.68 -3.59 6.73
CA LEU A 80 -3.03 -4.65 5.78
C LEU A 80 -1.95 -5.72 5.60
N ASP A 81 -0.74 -5.55 6.15
CA ASP A 81 0.35 -6.51 5.98
C ASP A 81 -0.07 -7.91 6.44
N ASN A 82 0.04 -8.89 5.53
CA ASN A 82 -0.37 -10.27 5.74
C ASN A 82 -1.83 -10.43 6.21
N LYS A 83 -2.75 -9.56 5.77
CA LYS A 83 -4.17 -9.64 6.10
C LYS A 83 -5.04 -9.45 4.88
N ILE A 84 -6.26 -9.99 4.95
CA ILE A 84 -7.35 -9.70 4.01
C ILE A 84 -8.47 -9.03 4.81
N ILE A 85 -8.89 -7.85 4.38
CA ILE A 85 -9.97 -7.08 5.01
C ILE A 85 -11.10 -6.91 4.00
N ASP A 86 -12.33 -7.25 4.41
CA ASP A 86 -13.55 -6.95 3.65
C ASP A 86 -14.11 -5.61 4.14
N TYR A 87 -13.99 -4.57 3.33
CA TYR A 87 -14.56 -3.26 3.62
C TYR A 87 -15.65 -2.93 2.60
N LYS A 88 -16.90 -2.88 3.05
CA LYS A 88 -18.09 -2.63 2.21
C LYS A 88 -18.15 -3.53 0.96
N GLY A 89 -17.74 -4.79 1.10
CA GLY A 89 -17.73 -5.75 -0.01
C GLY A 89 -16.52 -5.64 -0.93
N ILE A 90 -15.50 -4.85 -0.59
CA ILE A 90 -14.22 -4.77 -1.30
C ILE A 90 -13.17 -5.50 -0.48
N LEU A 91 -12.52 -6.48 -1.10
CA LEU A 91 -11.49 -7.30 -0.46
C LEU A 91 -10.11 -6.66 -0.68
N LEU A 92 -9.57 -6.11 0.40
CA LEU A 92 -8.27 -5.46 0.47
C LEU A 92 -7.23 -6.43 1.03
N MET A 93 -6.03 -6.42 0.49
CA MET A 93 -4.90 -7.22 0.99
C MET A 93 -3.60 -6.42 0.89
N GLY A 94 -2.68 -6.60 1.84
CA GLY A 94 -1.44 -5.84 1.88
C GLY A 94 -0.16 -6.66 2.02
N PHE A 95 0.94 -6.16 1.42
CA PHE A 95 2.31 -6.56 1.74
C PHE A 95 3.21 -5.35 1.89
N GLU A 96 3.78 -5.19 3.07
CA GLU A 96 4.65 -4.07 3.40
C GLU A 96 6.09 -4.24 2.92
N GLY A 97 6.81 -3.12 2.91
CA GLY A 97 8.26 -3.09 2.73
C GLY A 97 8.75 -3.12 1.29
N SER A 98 10.09 -3.17 1.15
CA SER A 98 10.79 -3.13 -0.13
C SER A 98 11.88 -4.20 -0.25
N MET A 99 12.57 -4.20 -1.39
CA MET A 99 13.66 -5.14 -1.65
C MET A 99 14.79 -4.93 -0.63
N LYS A 100 15.43 -6.01 -0.17
CA LYS A 100 16.55 -5.92 0.75
C LYS A 100 17.79 -5.33 0.07
N TYR A 101 18.24 -4.18 0.57
CA TYR A 101 19.46 -3.50 0.11
C TYR A 101 20.41 -3.11 1.26
N SER A 102 19.88 -2.76 2.44
CA SER A 102 20.68 -2.34 3.61
C SER A 102 20.44 -3.19 4.86
N GLY A 103 19.44 -4.06 4.84
CA GLY A 103 19.10 -4.92 5.98
C GLY A 103 18.37 -4.21 7.12
N GLN A 104 17.83 -3.02 6.86
CA GLN A 104 16.89 -2.36 7.78
C GLN A 104 15.59 -3.15 7.91
N GLN A 105 14.74 -2.73 8.84
CA GLN A 105 13.42 -3.33 9.00
C GLN A 105 12.56 -3.12 7.75
N CYS A 106 11.52 -3.96 7.59
CA CYS A 106 10.61 -3.91 6.44
C CYS A 106 11.32 -4.04 5.08
N GLN A 107 12.47 -4.72 5.05
CA GLN A 107 13.19 -5.09 3.83
C GLN A 107 13.20 -6.61 3.66
N TYR A 108 12.84 -7.06 2.46
CA TYR A 108 12.63 -8.47 2.16
C TYR A 108 13.39 -8.89 0.91
N THR A 109 13.93 -10.11 0.93
CA THR A 109 14.35 -10.78 -0.30
C THR A 109 13.12 -11.26 -1.08
N GLU A 110 13.29 -11.54 -2.36
CA GLU A 110 12.25 -12.19 -3.18
C GLU A 110 11.69 -13.45 -2.52
N MET A 111 12.56 -14.27 -1.93
CA MET A 111 12.13 -15.50 -1.26
C MET A 111 11.27 -15.17 -0.04
N GLN A 112 11.66 -14.21 0.80
CA GLN A 112 10.88 -13.78 1.96
C GLN A 112 9.51 -13.22 1.56
N MET A 113 9.46 -12.37 0.53
CA MET A 113 8.20 -11.84 0.01
C MET A 113 7.32 -12.95 -0.58
N LYS A 114 7.91 -13.89 -1.32
CA LYS A 114 7.21 -15.09 -1.80
C LYS A 114 6.63 -15.90 -0.63
N TRP A 115 7.37 -16.09 0.46
CA TRP A 115 6.88 -16.76 1.65
C TRP A 115 5.71 -16.03 2.32
N LYS A 116 5.74 -14.69 2.41
CA LYS A 116 4.60 -13.88 2.89
C LYS A 116 3.35 -14.15 2.05
N ILE A 117 3.47 -14.13 0.72
CA ILE A 117 2.36 -14.44 -0.19
C ILE A 117 1.88 -15.89 -0.01
N MET A 118 2.79 -16.86 0.09
CA MET A 118 2.43 -18.27 0.26
C MET A 118 1.63 -18.53 1.53
N LYS A 119 1.98 -17.87 2.65
CA LYS A 119 1.23 -17.96 3.92
C LYS A 119 -0.20 -17.45 3.79
N MET A 120 -0.45 -16.52 2.87
CA MET A 120 -1.79 -15.99 2.62
C MET A 120 -2.60 -16.80 1.61
N MET A 121 -2.01 -17.80 0.96
CA MET A 121 -2.71 -18.62 -0.02
C MET A 121 -3.96 -19.31 0.53
N PRO A 122 -3.94 -19.97 1.71
CA PRO A 122 -5.14 -20.60 2.25
C PRO A 122 -6.30 -19.60 2.40
N HIS A 123 -6.01 -18.41 2.93
CA HIS A 123 -6.99 -17.33 3.08
C HIS A 123 -7.56 -16.89 1.73
N LEU A 124 -6.72 -16.71 0.71
CA LEU A 124 -7.17 -16.37 -0.65
C LEU A 124 -8.13 -17.43 -1.22
N TYR A 125 -7.83 -18.71 -1.04
CA TYR A 125 -8.69 -19.79 -1.52
C TYR A 125 -9.99 -19.92 -0.73
N ILE A 126 -9.97 -19.66 0.58
CA ILE A 126 -11.17 -19.52 1.42
C ILE A 126 -12.04 -18.37 0.88
N THR A 127 -11.45 -17.20 0.61
CA THR A 127 -12.19 -16.07 0.03
C THR A 127 -12.76 -16.43 -1.35
N LYS A 128 -12.01 -17.16 -2.19
CA LYS A 128 -12.50 -17.64 -3.48
C LYS A 128 -13.70 -18.58 -3.34
N LEU A 129 -13.72 -19.43 -2.33
CA LEU A 129 -14.84 -20.34 -2.06
C LEU A 129 -16.09 -19.58 -1.61
N PHE A 130 -15.97 -18.68 -0.63
CA PHE A 130 -17.12 -18.00 -0.02
C PHE A 130 -17.60 -16.77 -0.78
N LYS A 131 -16.68 -15.99 -1.36
CA LYS A 131 -16.96 -14.73 -2.06
C LYS A 131 -16.87 -14.86 -3.59
N LYS A 132 -16.57 -16.07 -4.10
CA LYS A 132 -16.42 -16.38 -5.54
C LYS A 132 -15.28 -15.64 -6.25
N ARG A 133 -14.42 -14.91 -5.53
CA ARG A 133 -13.25 -14.17 -6.03
C ARG A 133 -12.13 -14.14 -4.98
N PHE A 134 -10.91 -13.81 -5.38
CA PHE A 134 -9.75 -13.74 -4.49
C PHE A 134 -9.72 -12.41 -3.71
N VAL A 135 -9.04 -11.40 -4.22
CA VAL A 135 -8.99 -10.05 -3.64
C VAL A 135 -9.23 -9.03 -4.74
N ASP A 136 -9.79 -7.89 -4.40
CA ASP A 136 -10.11 -6.82 -5.36
C ASP A 136 -8.94 -5.83 -5.49
N ILE A 137 -8.30 -5.50 -4.37
CA ILE A 137 -7.19 -4.54 -4.31
C ILE A 137 -6.03 -5.16 -3.53
N LEU A 138 -4.87 -5.25 -4.17
CA LEU A 138 -3.60 -5.53 -3.50
C LEU A 138 -2.87 -4.21 -3.24
N VAL A 139 -2.47 -3.97 -2.00
CA VAL A 139 -1.69 -2.80 -1.57
C VAL A 139 -0.27 -3.26 -1.26
N THR A 140 0.71 -2.65 -1.89
CA THR A 140 2.12 -2.91 -1.61
C THR A 140 2.85 -1.60 -1.38
N HIS A 141 4.01 -1.63 -0.74
CA HIS A 141 4.89 -0.46 -0.78
C HIS A 141 5.74 -0.50 -2.05
N ALA A 142 6.55 -1.56 -2.23
CA ALA A 142 7.33 -1.74 -3.44
C ALA A 142 6.49 -2.07 -4.69
N PRO A 143 6.97 -1.67 -5.89
CA PRO A 143 6.34 -2.00 -7.16
C PRO A 143 6.49 -3.49 -7.54
N PRO A 144 5.70 -3.99 -8.50
CA PRO A 144 6.01 -5.23 -9.21
C PRO A 144 7.25 -5.07 -10.11
N ALA A 145 8.06 -6.13 -10.25
CA ALA A 145 9.27 -6.08 -11.08
C ALA A 145 8.95 -5.77 -12.56
N GLY A 146 9.70 -4.85 -13.19
CA GLY A 146 9.49 -4.38 -14.56
C GLY A 146 8.29 -3.43 -14.75
N ILE A 147 7.63 -3.00 -13.66
CA ILE A 147 6.44 -2.14 -13.70
C ILE A 147 6.64 -0.98 -12.74
N HIS A 148 6.84 0.22 -13.30
CA HIS A 148 7.15 1.45 -12.56
C HIS A 148 8.42 1.36 -11.69
N ASP A 149 9.19 0.27 -11.74
CA ASP A 149 10.42 0.06 -11.00
C ASP A 149 11.63 0.68 -11.71
N ALA A 150 12.77 0.76 -11.02
CA ALA A 150 14.03 1.22 -11.61
C ALA A 150 15.11 0.12 -11.53
N GLY A 151 16.19 0.32 -12.29
CA GLY A 151 17.26 -0.68 -12.45
C GLY A 151 18.12 -0.88 -11.19
N ASP A 152 18.17 0.10 -10.31
CA ASP A 152 18.94 0.03 -9.06
C ASP A 152 18.28 -0.89 -8.02
N LEU A 153 19.08 -1.37 -7.07
CA LEU A 153 18.65 -2.38 -6.11
C LEU A 153 17.56 -1.88 -5.17
N CYS A 154 17.56 -0.60 -4.82
CA CYS A 154 16.60 -0.03 -3.88
C CYS A 154 15.21 0.03 -4.51
N HIS A 155 15.14 0.44 -5.78
CA HIS A 155 13.89 0.63 -6.52
C HIS A 155 13.43 -0.58 -7.34
N ARG A 156 14.11 -1.73 -7.19
CA ARG A 156 13.74 -2.96 -7.88
C ARG A 156 12.45 -3.53 -7.31
N GLY A 157 11.46 -3.75 -8.18
CA GLY A 157 10.20 -4.36 -7.80
C GLY A 157 10.30 -5.86 -7.53
N PHE A 158 9.24 -6.43 -6.98
CA PHE A 158 9.17 -7.87 -6.72
C PHE A 158 8.56 -8.65 -7.89
N LYS A 159 9.25 -9.69 -8.38
CA LYS A 159 8.70 -10.71 -9.30
C LYS A 159 7.55 -11.47 -8.66
N SER A 160 7.59 -11.61 -7.34
CA SER A 160 6.52 -12.23 -6.56
C SER A 160 5.15 -11.54 -6.79
N PHE A 161 5.12 -10.22 -6.99
CA PHE A 161 3.88 -9.49 -7.30
C PHE A 161 3.40 -9.73 -8.73
N ASN A 162 4.30 -9.93 -9.71
CA ASN A 162 3.90 -10.34 -11.06
C ASN A 162 3.22 -11.72 -11.04
N ASN A 163 3.76 -12.66 -10.25
CA ASN A 163 3.15 -13.97 -10.06
C ASN A 163 1.79 -13.85 -9.37
N PHE A 164 1.65 -12.94 -8.41
CA PHE A 164 0.37 -12.65 -7.75
C PHE A 164 -0.66 -12.13 -8.76
N ILE A 165 -0.32 -11.12 -9.57
CA ILE A 165 -1.18 -10.58 -10.62
C ILE A 165 -1.63 -11.69 -11.56
N LYS A 166 -0.70 -12.50 -12.07
CA LYS A 166 -0.98 -13.58 -13.00
C LYS A 166 -1.95 -14.61 -12.42
N ARG A 167 -1.80 -14.96 -11.14
CA ARG A 167 -2.56 -16.03 -10.49
C ARG A 167 -3.91 -15.57 -9.96
N TYR A 168 -3.95 -14.43 -9.27
CA TYR A 168 -5.13 -13.98 -8.51
C TYR A 168 -5.89 -12.85 -9.19
N ARG A 169 -5.28 -12.20 -10.19
CA ARG A 169 -5.91 -11.16 -11.04
C ARG A 169 -6.71 -10.12 -10.24
N PRO A 170 -6.10 -9.45 -9.24
CA PRO A 170 -6.79 -8.37 -8.53
C PRO A 170 -7.17 -7.27 -9.53
N LYS A 171 -8.27 -6.55 -9.28
CA LYS A 171 -8.69 -5.44 -10.15
C LYS A 171 -7.66 -4.31 -10.10
N TYR A 172 -7.08 -4.09 -8.91
CA TYR A 172 -6.06 -3.06 -8.67
C TYR A 172 -4.87 -3.63 -7.90
N LEU A 173 -3.67 -3.19 -8.27
CA LEU A 173 -2.49 -3.24 -7.43
C LEU A 173 -2.02 -1.80 -7.22
N VAL A 174 -1.99 -1.34 -5.98
CA VAL A 174 -1.56 0.02 -5.63
C VAL A 174 -0.23 -0.05 -4.90
N HIS A 175 0.76 0.73 -5.34
CA HIS A 175 2.08 0.77 -4.74
C HIS A 175 2.62 2.20 -4.58
N GLY A 176 3.64 2.35 -3.74
CA GLY A 176 4.41 3.56 -3.52
C GLY A 176 5.84 3.42 -4.05
N HIS A 177 6.81 3.91 -3.26
CA HIS A 177 8.28 3.71 -3.36
C HIS A 177 8.96 4.34 -4.58
N MET A 178 8.24 4.46 -5.68
CA MET A 178 8.75 4.93 -6.95
C MET A 178 8.41 6.39 -7.15
N HIS A 179 9.41 7.26 -6.97
CA HIS A 179 9.22 8.69 -7.12
C HIS A 179 9.02 9.07 -8.59
N LEU A 180 7.93 9.75 -8.86
CA LEU A 180 7.57 10.21 -10.20
C LEU A 180 8.11 11.64 -10.39
N TYR A 181 9.29 11.77 -11.01
CA TYR A 181 9.89 13.05 -11.37
C TYR A 181 9.76 13.33 -12.88
N GLY A 182 9.29 14.53 -13.23
CA GLY A 182 9.20 14.99 -14.63
C GLY A 182 7.77 15.01 -15.21
N THR A 183 7.66 15.32 -16.50
CA THR A 183 6.37 15.53 -17.20
C THR A 183 5.74 14.26 -17.77
N ASN A 184 6.50 13.17 -17.92
CA ASN A 184 6.05 11.88 -18.48
C ASN A 184 5.89 10.79 -17.38
N ASN A 185 5.16 11.12 -16.33
CA ASN A 185 4.96 10.24 -15.18
C ASN A 185 3.83 9.23 -15.43
N ILE A 186 4.16 8.05 -15.96
CA ILE A 186 3.23 6.92 -16.07
C ILE A 186 2.98 6.38 -14.65
N TRP A 187 1.88 6.82 -14.05
CA TRP A 187 1.44 6.39 -12.73
C TRP A 187 0.42 5.24 -12.78
N LEU A 188 -0.08 4.90 -13.97
CA LEU A 188 -1.05 3.83 -14.19
C LEU A 188 -0.59 2.96 -15.36
N LYS A 189 -0.46 1.65 -15.12
CA LYS A 189 -0.16 0.65 -16.15
C LYS A 189 -1.15 -0.51 -16.05
N LYS A 190 -1.67 -0.97 -17.17
CA LYS A 190 -2.52 -2.17 -17.24
C LYS A 190 -1.65 -3.41 -17.47
N VAL A 191 -1.82 -4.43 -16.64
CA VAL A 191 -1.08 -5.71 -16.71
C VAL A 191 -2.10 -6.84 -16.70
N GLY A 192 -2.37 -7.42 -17.87
CA GLY A 192 -3.54 -8.27 -18.05
C GLY A 192 -4.82 -7.47 -17.76
N ASP A 193 -5.62 -7.92 -16.79
CA ASP A 193 -6.81 -7.19 -16.34
C ASP A 193 -6.57 -6.29 -15.12
N THR A 194 -5.39 -6.37 -14.52
CA THR A 194 -5.04 -5.60 -13.32
C THR A 194 -4.56 -4.20 -13.69
N LYS A 195 -5.07 -3.19 -13.00
CA LYS A 195 -4.55 -1.83 -13.05
C LYS A 195 -3.51 -1.64 -11.95
N VAL A 196 -2.25 -1.46 -12.33
CA VAL A 196 -1.14 -1.15 -11.42
C VAL A 196 -1.02 0.37 -11.30
N ILE A 197 -1.14 0.88 -10.07
CA ILE A 197 -1.19 2.31 -9.77
C ILE A 197 -0.03 2.67 -8.83
N ASN A 198 0.76 3.66 -9.22
CA ASN A 198 1.72 4.32 -8.36
C ASN A 198 1.02 5.48 -7.63
N ALA A 199 0.97 5.39 -6.30
CA ALA A 199 0.32 6.32 -5.38
C ALA A 199 1.26 7.44 -4.87
N TYR A 200 2.49 7.56 -5.38
CA TYR A 200 3.44 8.59 -4.98
C TYR A 200 2.81 10.00 -4.91
N GLY A 201 2.93 10.62 -3.75
CA GLY A 201 2.17 11.81 -3.36
C GLY A 201 0.73 11.44 -3.03
N TYR A 202 -0.21 11.70 -3.95
CA TYR A 202 -1.58 11.24 -3.82
C TYR A 202 -2.26 10.96 -5.17
N ARG A 203 -3.24 10.06 -5.19
CA ARG A 203 -4.13 9.82 -6.33
C ARG A 203 -5.56 9.60 -5.85
N ILE A 204 -6.51 9.91 -6.72
CA ILE A 204 -7.93 9.62 -6.48
C ILE A 204 -8.38 8.59 -7.52
N VAL A 205 -8.99 7.50 -7.06
CA VAL A 205 -9.48 6.44 -7.94
C VAL A 205 -10.94 6.17 -7.67
N LYS A 206 -11.73 6.06 -8.74
CA LYS A 206 -13.13 5.63 -8.69
C LYS A 206 -13.23 4.16 -9.11
N ILE A 207 -13.87 3.34 -8.29
CA ILE A 207 -14.03 1.89 -8.51
C ILE A 207 -15.48 1.46 -8.63
#